data_AF-A0AAW9M7K3-F1
#
_entry.id   AF-A0AAW9M7K3-F1
#
_cell.length_a   1.000
_cell.length_b   1.000
_cell.length_c   1.000
_cell.angle_alpha   90.00
_cell.angle_beta   90.00
_cell.angle_gamma   90.00
#
_symmetry.space_group_name_H-M   'P 1'
#
loop_
_entity.id
_entity.type
_entity.pdbx_description
1 polymer ?
#
loop_
_entity_poly.entity_id
_entity_poly.type
_entity_poly.pdbx_seq_one_letter_code
_entity_poly.pdbx_strand_id
1 'polypeptide(L)'
;MVTLLRDFADEFPNSKIIITSRHDSFLSELYGFSRFKIRPLDKYQAYDLIKRYDNNGYISSQLIEGLRLEEGRNFDDFLSTPLYVSLLFCAYKFKPIIPRKKELFYSQVFDALFESHDLTKELGYVREKYSKLDSTDFHQILRRLGFWCLREGGRIEFTKDDLQIIINDIVSKIPGMKVSPSLFIKDLIDTVPLFVKEGAIIRWSHKSLMEYFAAMFICRDTKERQRGILTKLYQTEESIRHKNLFELCADIDYSTFRSSVIRTLLEDYVLLYDRLSQNKLSCNPKDVVSKAELLFPGRSLIYMFSKRVENTALSNLINGDFREFKELNTKDGYLNTTFADIGNTWVVIARNETIISYILSILKTRNPEYFHSENRLNSDDENLGREVRRVIKNKDELKIDINFSNVFNCNENFDLKLISGVLSFDKTPQLKYRKALEELDKIRHDDSNGINKLLEGF
;
A
#
# COMPACT_ATOMS: atom_id res chain seq x y z
N MET A 1 -8.57 22.51 15.60
CA MET A 1 -8.25 23.05 14.25
C MET A 1 -9.44 22.89 13.31
N VAL A 2 -10.03 21.70 13.19
CA VAL A 2 -11.19 21.44 12.31
C VAL A 2 -12.42 22.29 12.65
N THR A 3 -12.75 22.40 13.95
CA THR A 3 -13.82 23.29 14.44
C THR A 3 -13.59 24.75 14.08
N LEU A 4 -12.36 25.25 14.23
CA LEU A 4 -12.01 26.63 13.87
C LEU A 4 -12.17 26.91 12.37
N LEU A 5 -11.83 25.95 11.50
CA LEU A 5 -12.03 26.07 10.05
C LEU A 5 -13.51 26.11 9.69
N ARG A 6 -14.34 25.34 10.40
CA ARG A 6 -15.79 25.36 10.21
C ARG A 6 -16.38 26.67 10.69
N ASP A 7 -16.04 27.11 11.90
CA ASP A 7 -16.56 28.36 12.45
C ASP A 7 -16.17 29.55 11.54
N PHE A 8 -14.95 29.54 10.99
CA PHE A 8 -14.55 30.50 9.95
C PHE A 8 -15.39 30.41 8.67
N ALA A 9 -15.71 29.20 8.19
CA ALA A 9 -16.56 29.04 7.01
C ALA A 9 -17.99 29.54 7.25
N ASP A 10 -18.53 29.33 8.46
CA ASP A 10 -19.86 29.76 8.87
C ASP A 10 -19.94 31.29 9.04
N GLU A 11 -18.88 31.92 9.56
CA GLU A 11 -18.78 33.38 9.71
C GLU A 11 -18.66 34.11 8.35
N PHE A 12 -18.09 33.46 7.34
CA PHE A 12 -17.83 34.04 6.03
C PHE A 12 -18.53 33.27 4.89
N PRO A 13 -19.88 33.22 4.85
CA PRO A 13 -20.63 32.35 3.94
C PRO A 13 -20.49 32.71 2.45
N ASN A 14 -20.08 33.94 2.14
CA ASN A 14 -19.84 34.40 0.77
C ASN A 14 -18.42 34.09 0.26
N SER A 15 -17.53 33.60 1.12
CA SER A 15 -16.15 33.28 0.76
C SER A 15 -16.07 31.90 0.10
N LYS A 16 -15.32 31.79 -0.99
CA LYS A 16 -15.00 30.50 -1.62
C LYS A 16 -13.80 29.88 -0.89
N ILE A 17 -14.04 28.81 -0.13
CA ILE A 17 -13.01 28.12 0.65
C ILE A 17 -12.68 26.78 -0.01
N ILE A 18 -11.39 26.55 -0.29
CA ILE A 18 -10.88 25.27 -0.80
C ILE A 18 -9.87 24.73 0.20
N ILE A 19 -10.08 23.49 0.65
CA ILE A 19 -9.22 22.80 1.61
C ILE A 19 -8.63 21.57 0.91
N THR A 20 -7.30 21.42 0.97
CA THR A 20 -6.59 20.23 0.50
C THR A 20 -6.04 19.45 1.69
N SER A 21 -6.19 18.14 1.70
CA SER A 21 -5.71 17.27 2.78
C SER A 21 -5.47 15.84 2.28
N ARG A 22 -4.70 15.04 3.03
CA ARG A 22 -4.65 13.58 2.86
C ARG A 22 -5.98 12.97 3.31
N HIS A 23 -6.26 11.73 2.90
CA HIS A 23 -7.41 10.99 3.45
C HIS A 23 -7.17 10.76 4.93
N ASP A 24 -7.93 11.47 5.76
CA ASP A 24 -7.86 11.37 7.21
C ASP A 24 -9.28 11.40 7.78
N SER A 25 -9.48 10.67 8.86
CA SER A 25 -10.75 10.49 9.55
C SER A 25 -11.38 11.82 10.01
N PHE A 26 -10.56 12.80 10.39
CA PHE A 26 -11.06 14.12 10.85
C PHE A 26 -11.80 14.90 9.75
N LEU A 27 -11.56 14.60 8.46
CA LEU A 27 -12.29 15.24 7.36
C LEU A 27 -13.78 14.93 7.41
N SER A 28 -14.16 13.84 8.09
CA SER A 28 -15.56 13.49 8.31
C SER A 28 -16.34 14.58 9.07
N GLU A 29 -15.67 15.36 9.92
CA GLU A 29 -16.24 16.41 10.78
C GLU A 29 -16.53 17.73 10.04
N LEU A 30 -15.98 17.93 8.83
CA LEU A 30 -16.25 19.09 7.97
C LEU A 30 -17.57 18.91 7.20
N TYR A 31 -18.68 18.82 7.93
CA TYR A 31 -20.02 18.82 7.34
C TYR A 31 -20.31 20.20 6.70
N GLY A 32 -20.92 20.22 5.51
CA GLY A 32 -21.20 21.44 4.73
C GLY A 32 -20.25 21.69 3.56
N PHE A 33 -19.09 21.02 3.51
CA PHE A 33 -18.17 21.07 2.38
C PHE A 33 -18.44 19.95 1.36
N SER A 34 -18.39 20.29 0.07
CA SER A 34 -18.34 19.30 -1.01
C SER A 34 -16.97 18.62 -1.03
N ARG A 35 -16.96 17.29 -1.04
CA ARG A 35 -15.72 16.50 -1.03
C ARG A 35 -15.36 16.06 -2.45
N PHE A 36 -14.11 16.30 -2.83
CA PHE A 36 -13.55 15.85 -4.09
C PHE A 36 -12.30 15.02 -3.82
N LYS A 37 -12.11 13.97 -4.60
CA LYS A 37 -10.91 13.14 -4.58
C LYS A 37 -10.13 13.34 -5.87
N ILE A 38 -8.82 13.53 -5.75
CA ILE A 38 -7.94 13.51 -6.93
C ILE A 38 -7.99 12.10 -7.51
N ARG A 39 -8.49 11.99 -8.74
CA ARG A 39 -8.52 10.73 -9.47
C ARG A 39 -7.09 10.34 -9.84
N PRO A 40 -6.69 9.07 -9.64
CA PRO A 40 -5.41 8.58 -10.17
C PRO A 40 -5.34 8.78 -11.69
N LEU A 41 -4.13 8.94 -12.21
CA LEU A 41 -3.89 9.02 -13.65
C LEU A 41 -4.27 7.69 -14.30
N ASP A 42 -4.94 7.77 -15.44
CA ASP A 42 -4.99 6.63 -16.35
C ASP A 42 -3.70 6.53 -17.18
N LYS A 43 -3.51 5.40 -17.87
CA LYS A 43 -2.29 5.15 -18.66
C LYS A 43 -2.06 6.20 -19.75
N TYR A 44 -3.11 6.71 -20.37
CA TYR A 44 -2.98 7.72 -21.43
C TYR A 44 -2.49 9.04 -20.85
N GLN A 45 -3.06 9.46 -19.71
CA GLN A 45 -2.62 10.65 -18.98
C GLN A 45 -1.18 10.51 -18.47
N ALA A 46 -0.78 9.34 -17.99
CA ALA A 46 0.60 9.06 -17.58
C ALA A 46 1.58 9.17 -18.75
N TYR A 47 1.26 8.58 -19.91
CA TYR A 47 2.09 8.67 -21.11
C TYR A 47 2.15 10.10 -21.67
N ASP A 48 1.06 10.85 -21.62
CA ASP A 48 1.06 12.27 -22.01
C ASP A 48 1.97 13.09 -21.10
N LEU A 49 1.94 12.83 -19.79
CA LEU A 49 2.83 13.47 -18.83
C LEU A 49 4.31 13.14 -19.11
N ILE A 50 4.63 11.87 -19.42
CA ILE A 50 5.98 11.44 -19.80
C ILE A 50 6.48 12.21 -21.04
N LYS A 51 5.63 12.34 -22.07
CA LYS A 51 5.95 13.09 -23.29
C LYS A 51 6.22 14.57 -23.04
N ARG A 52 5.52 15.18 -22.08
CA ARG A 52 5.71 16.60 -21.76
C ARG A 52 7.09 16.90 -21.15
N TYR A 53 7.75 15.93 -20.52
CA TYR A 53 9.05 16.18 -19.87
C TYR A 53 10.22 16.39 -20.83
N ASP A 54 10.16 15.84 -22.05
CA ASP A 54 11.17 16.05 -23.10
C ASP A 54 10.58 16.58 -24.41
N ASN A 55 9.39 17.18 -24.35
CA ASN A 55 8.67 17.75 -25.51
C ASN A 55 8.48 16.74 -26.66
N ASN A 56 8.04 15.52 -26.35
CA ASN A 56 7.91 14.38 -27.28
C ASN A 56 9.26 13.92 -27.86
N GLY A 57 10.30 13.96 -27.04
CA GLY A 57 11.64 13.54 -27.42
C GLY A 57 11.82 12.01 -27.51
N TYR A 58 13.06 11.62 -27.75
CA TYR A 58 13.46 10.22 -27.88
C TYR A 58 13.30 9.44 -26.56
N ILE A 59 13.60 10.07 -25.41
CA ILE A 59 13.61 9.40 -24.10
C ILE A 59 12.19 9.02 -23.68
N SER A 60 11.23 9.93 -23.81
CA SER A 60 9.82 9.65 -23.53
C SER A 60 9.28 8.55 -24.45
N SER A 61 9.63 8.59 -25.74
CA SER A 61 9.23 7.59 -26.72
C SER A 61 9.73 6.20 -26.35
N GLN A 62 11.02 6.06 -26.01
CA GLN A 62 11.62 4.79 -25.58
C GLN A 62 11.05 4.29 -24.25
N LEU A 63 10.85 5.17 -23.28
CA LEU A 63 10.24 4.79 -22.01
C LEU A 63 8.81 4.27 -22.21
N ILE A 64 8.00 4.95 -23.01
CA ILE A 64 6.62 4.52 -23.30
C ILE A 64 6.61 3.19 -24.05
N GLU A 65 7.50 3.00 -25.02
CA GLU A 65 7.64 1.72 -25.73
C GLU A 65 8.01 0.59 -24.77
N GLY A 66 9.01 0.80 -23.91
CA GLY A 66 9.39 -0.18 -22.89
C GLY A 66 8.28 -0.49 -21.89
N LEU A 67 7.52 0.53 -21.46
CA LEU A 67 6.36 0.34 -20.56
C LEU A 67 5.25 -0.46 -21.22
N ARG A 68 5.03 -0.29 -22.54
CA ARG A 68 4.07 -1.08 -23.32
C ARG A 68 4.52 -2.53 -23.47
N LEU A 69 5.80 -2.77 -23.68
CA LEU A 69 6.35 -4.14 -23.77
C LEU A 69 6.27 -4.90 -22.44
N GLU A 70 6.28 -4.17 -21.33
CA GLU A 70 6.11 -4.71 -19.99
C GLU A 70 4.64 -4.70 -19.51
N GLU A 71 3.67 -4.45 -20.42
CA GLU A 71 2.23 -4.53 -20.13
C GLU A 71 1.85 -5.92 -19.58
N GLY A 72 1.22 -5.92 -18.40
CA GLY A 72 0.91 -7.13 -17.64
C GLY A 72 1.72 -7.29 -16.35
N ARG A 73 2.74 -6.46 -16.13
CA ARG A 73 3.34 -6.26 -14.81
C ARG A 73 2.70 -5.05 -14.11
N ASN A 74 2.62 -5.08 -12.78
CA ASN A 74 2.00 -4.03 -11.92
C ASN A 74 2.81 -2.70 -11.93
N PHE A 75 2.95 -2.07 -13.09
CA PHE A 75 3.41 -0.68 -13.22
C PHE A 75 2.29 0.34 -12.99
N ASP A 76 1.05 -0.13 -12.91
CA ASP A 76 -0.13 0.71 -12.71
C ASP A 76 0.00 1.56 -11.43
N ASP A 77 0.59 1.02 -10.36
CA ASP A 77 0.90 1.78 -9.15
C ASP A 77 1.78 3.01 -9.42
N PHE A 78 2.83 2.86 -10.24
CA PHE A 78 3.73 3.96 -10.58
C PHE A 78 3.10 4.96 -11.54
N LEU A 79 2.35 4.46 -12.53
CA LEU A 79 1.75 5.30 -13.57
C LEU A 79 0.51 6.04 -13.08
N SER A 80 -0.13 5.57 -12.00
CA SER A 80 -1.33 6.19 -11.43
C SER A 80 -1.07 7.49 -10.64
N THR A 81 0.16 7.72 -10.20
CA THR A 81 0.53 8.87 -9.36
C THR A 81 1.43 9.84 -10.15
N PRO A 82 1.03 11.11 -10.36
CA PRO A 82 1.80 12.06 -11.18
C PRO A 82 3.26 12.19 -10.75
N LEU A 83 3.53 12.24 -9.44
CA LEU A 83 4.89 12.32 -8.91
C LEU A 83 5.74 11.09 -9.25
N TYR A 84 5.17 9.89 -9.17
CA TYR A 84 5.90 8.66 -9.52
C TYR A 84 6.21 8.61 -11.01
N VAL A 85 5.31 9.12 -11.86
CA VAL A 85 5.58 9.31 -13.29
C VAL A 85 6.76 10.27 -13.51
N SER A 86 6.80 11.41 -12.79
CA SER A 86 7.92 12.36 -12.86
C SER A 86 9.25 11.73 -12.45
N LEU A 87 9.25 10.99 -11.33
CA LEU A 87 10.42 10.32 -10.79
C LEU A 87 10.88 9.18 -11.70
N LEU A 88 9.95 8.43 -12.29
CA LEU A 88 10.24 7.37 -13.26
C LEU A 88 10.93 7.94 -14.50
N PHE A 89 10.43 9.05 -15.04
CA PHE A 89 11.07 9.71 -16.16
C PHE A 89 12.48 10.18 -15.81
N CYS A 90 12.66 10.82 -14.65
CA CYS A 90 13.96 11.29 -14.16
C CYS A 90 14.97 10.14 -13.99
N ALA A 91 14.54 9.04 -13.34
CA ALA A 91 15.34 7.84 -13.15
C ALA A 91 15.71 7.17 -14.49
N TYR A 92 14.75 7.05 -15.41
CA TYR A 92 14.96 6.44 -16.72
C TYR A 92 15.90 7.26 -17.60
N LYS A 93 15.80 8.60 -17.55
CA LYS A 93 16.71 9.51 -18.25
C LYS A 93 18.16 9.32 -17.79
N PHE A 94 18.37 9.07 -16.50
CA PHE A 94 19.69 8.79 -15.94
C PHE A 94 20.18 7.38 -16.28
N LYS A 95 19.31 6.38 -16.12
CA LYS A 95 19.60 4.97 -16.39
C LYS A 95 18.42 4.36 -17.15
N PRO A 96 18.56 4.07 -18.46
CA PRO A 96 17.44 3.67 -19.33
C PRO A 96 17.04 2.19 -19.12
N ILE A 97 16.72 1.85 -17.88
CA ILE A 97 16.31 0.51 -17.44
C ILE A 97 15.07 0.68 -16.58
N ILE A 98 13.94 0.11 -17.03
CA ILE A 98 12.68 0.18 -16.28
C ILE A 98 12.80 -0.67 -15.01
N PRO A 99 12.63 -0.08 -13.81
CA PRO A 99 12.77 -0.79 -12.54
C PRO A 99 11.61 -1.77 -12.33
N ARG A 100 11.91 -3.05 -12.11
CA ARG A 100 10.89 -4.12 -11.96
C ARG A 100 10.32 -4.27 -10.54
N LYS A 101 10.88 -3.55 -9.58
CA LYS A 101 10.54 -3.63 -8.15
C LYS A 101 10.66 -2.23 -7.51
N LYS A 102 10.00 -2.01 -6.37
CA LYS A 102 9.89 -0.67 -5.75
C LYS A 102 11.22 -0.17 -5.20
N GLU A 103 12.03 -1.04 -4.60
CA GLU A 103 13.37 -0.72 -4.10
C GLU A 103 14.34 -0.27 -5.22
N LEU A 104 14.29 -0.88 -6.41
CA LEU A 104 15.12 -0.55 -7.56
C LEU A 104 14.70 0.80 -8.13
N PHE A 105 13.40 1.08 -8.16
CA PHE A 105 12.89 2.37 -8.56
C PHE A 105 13.45 3.48 -7.67
N TYR A 106 13.33 3.36 -6.34
CA TYR A 106 13.85 4.38 -5.43
C TYR A 106 15.38 4.46 -5.42
N SER A 107 16.08 3.33 -5.60
CA SER A 107 17.53 3.31 -5.79
C SER A 107 17.93 4.12 -7.01
N GLN A 108 17.27 3.90 -8.16
CA GLN A 108 17.54 4.65 -9.38
C GLN A 108 17.19 6.14 -9.24
N VAL A 109 16.10 6.48 -8.54
CA VAL A 109 15.76 7.87 -8.24
C VAL A 109 16.85 8.52 -7.39
N PHE A 110 17.32 7.85 -6.34
CA PHE A 110 18.41 8.35 -5.52
C PHE A 110 19.68 8.55 -6.34
N ASP A 111 20.09 7.56 -7.13
CA ASP A 111 21.27 7.64 -7.99
C ASP A 111 21.14 8.81 -8.98
N ALA A 112 19.97 8.94 -9.63
CA ALA A 112 19.69 10.02 -10.57
C ALA A 112 19.76 11.39 -9.90
N LEU A 113 19.21 11.56 -8.70
CA LEU A 113 19.27 12.81 -7.95
C LEU A 113 20.68 13.10 -7.44
N PHE A 114 21.41 12.09 -6.99
CA PHE A 114 22.77 12.24 -6.44
C PHE A 114 23.79 12.59 -7.52
N GLU A 115 23.67 11.95 -8.69
CA GLU A 115 24.56 12.14 -9.84
C GLU A 115 24.05 13.21 -10.80
N SER A 116 22.84 13.77 -10.59
CA SER A 116 22.26 14.76 -11.49
C SER A 116 23.23 15.93 -11.72
N HIS A 117 23.68 16.04 -12.98
CA HIS A 117 24.51 17.14 -13.44
C HIS A 117 23.64 18.37 -13.67
N ASP A 118 24.25 19.55 -13.53
CA ASP A 118 23.65 20.80 -13.98
C ASP A 118 23.65 20.81 -15.51
N LEU A 119 22.70 20.09 -16.13
CA LEU A 119 22.60 19.88 -17.59
C LEU A 119 22.38 21.20 -18.37
N THR A 120 22.19 22.33 -17.69
CA THR A 120 22.16 23.66 -18.30
C THR A 120 23.56 24.20 -18.63
N LYS A 121 24.64 23.55 -18.20
CA LYS A 121 26.01 23.91 -18.58
C LYS A 121 26.54 22.87 -19.58
N GLU A 122 26.87 23.32 -20.79
CA GLU A 122 27.30 22.51 -21.94
C GLU A 122 28.49 21.57 -21.68
N LEU A 123 29.20 21.76 -20.57
CA LEU A 123 30.27 20.90 -20.07
C LEU A 123 29.80 20.33 -18.73
N GLY A 124 29.26 19.10 -18.72
CA GLY A 124 28.61 18.45 -17.57
C GLY A 124 29.32 18.68 -16.23
N TYR A 125 28.91 19.74 -15.53
CA TYR A 125 29.50 20.13 -14.26
C TYR A 125 28.82 19.32 -13.16
N VAL A 126 29.59 18.45 -12.52
CA VAL A 126 29.18 17.82 -11.25
C VAL A 126 29.15 18.92 -10.21
N ARG A 127 27.97 19.25 -9.67
CA ARG A 127 27.89 20.08 -8.48
C ARG A 127 28.59 19.34 -7.35
N GLU A 128 29.74 19.86 -6.89
CA GLU A 128 30.40 19.34 -5.70
C GLU A 128 29.42 19.49 -4.52
N LYS A 129 29.24 18.40 -3.77
CA LYS A 129 28.33 18.39 -2.62
C LYS A 129 28.95 19.24 -1.52
N TYR A 130 28.16 20.09 -0.88
CA TYR A 130 28.62 20.96 0.20
C TYR A 130 29.19 20.16 1.38
N SER A 131 28.60 18.99 1.65
CA SER A 131 29.03 18.06 2.70
C SER A 131 30.29 17.27 2.35
N LYS A 132 30.69 17.23 1.06
CA LYS A 132 31.78 16.39 0.54
C LYS A 132 31.63 14.89 0.79
N LEU A 133 30.41 14.44 1.11
CA LEU A 133 30.11 13.02 1.25
C LEU A 133 30.03 12.34 -0.11
N ASP A 134 30.53 11.12 -0.19
CA ASP A 134 30.22 10.23 -1.29
C ASP A 134 28.79 9.66 -1.16
N SER A 135 28.33 8.97 -2.21
CA SER A 135 26.99 8.41 -2.28
C SER A 135 26.70 7.41 -1.15
N THR A 136 27.70 6.63 -0.73
CA THR A 136 27.55 5.60 0.31
C THR A 136 27.32 6.22 1.67
N ASP A 137 28.16 7.19 2.05
CA ASP A 137 28.06 7.90 3.31
C ASP A 137 26.78 8.74 3.38
N PHE A 138 26.44 9.43 2.27
CA PHE A 138 25.20 10.19 2.15
C PHE A 138 23.97 9.29 2.35
N HIS A 139 23.95 8.14 1.68
CA HIS A 139 22.88 7.16 1.81
C HIS A 139 22.81 6.58 3.23
N GLN A 140 23.94 6.38 3.92
CA GLN A 140 23.95 5.88 5.29
C GLN A 140 23.26 6.85 6.27
N ILE A 141 23.50 8.15 6.13
CA ILE A 141 22.83 9.17 6.95
C ILE A 141 21.33 9.18 6.64
N LEU A 142 20.95 9.10 5.35
CA LEU A 142 19.54 9.05 4.94
C LEU A 142 18.81 7.83 5.50
N ARG A 143 19.43 6.64 5.53
CA ARG A 143 18.84 5.43 6.14
C ARG A 143 18.49 5.65 7.60
N ARG A 144 19.44 6.20 8.37
CA ARG A 144 19.23 6.51 9.78
C ARG A 144 18.15 7.57 9.98
N LEU A 145 18.13 8.61 9.14
CA LEU A 145 17.11 9.66 9.19
C LEU A 145 15.73 9.12 8.83
N GLY A 146 15.60 8.30 7.79
CA GLY A 146 14.35 7.66 7.39
C GLY A 146 13.79 6.78 8.50
N PHE A 147 14.63 5.95 9.12
CA PHE A 147 14.20 5.14 10.26
C PHE A 147 13.86 5.97 11.50
N TRP A 148 14.58 7.05 11.76
CA TRP A 148 14.23 8.01 12.82
C TRP A 148 12.84 8.60 12.58
N CYS A 149 12.54 9.02 11.34
CA CYS A 149 11.23 9.53 10.95
C CYS A 149 10.12 8.49 11.17
N LEU A 150 10.37 7.24 10.80
CA LEU A 150 9.43 6.13 11.01
C LEU A 150 9.11 5.95 12.50
N ARG A 151 10.11 6.04 13.38
CA ARG A 151 9.92 5.94 14.84
C ARG A 151 9.08 7.08 15.41
N GLU A 152 9.23 8.29 14.86
CA GLU A 152 8.47 9.49 15.24
C GLU A 152 7.14 9.58 14.46
N GLY A 153 6.41 8.48 14.36
CA GLY A 153 5.08 8.43 13.73
C GLY A 153 5.06 8.72 12.23
N GLY A 154 6.19 8.58 11.53
CA GLY A 154 6.31 8.93 10.11
C GLY A 154 6.44 10.42 9.87
N ARG A 155 7.07 11.16 10.80
CA ARG A 155 7.35 12.61 10.68
C ARG A 155 8.11 12.91 9.38
N ILE A 156 7.56 13.82 8.57
CA ILE A 156 8.19 14.24 7.29
C ILE A 156 8.60 15.71 7.25
N GLU A 157 8.22 16.50 8.25
CA GLU A 157 8.38 17.95 8.30
C GLU A 157 9.22 18.38 9.52
N PHE A 158 10.09 19.36 9.30
CA PHE A 158 11.06 19.84 10.26
C PHE A 158 11.23 21.35 10.17
N THR A 159 11.56 21.99 11.28
CA THR A 159 12.26 23.28 11.23
C THR A 159 13.72 23.03 10.87
N LYS A 160 14.42 24.09 10.43
CA LYS A 160 15.86 23.98 10.13
C LYS A 160 16.67 23.54 11.36
N ASP A 161 16.38 24.13 12.52
CA ASP A 161 17.14 23.86 13.75
C ASP A 161 16.85 22.45 14.27
N ASP A 162 15.59 22.01 14.24
CA ASP A 162 15.20 20.64 14.58
C ASP A 162 15.99 19.64 13.72
N LEU A 163 16.00 19.85 12.39
CA LEU A 163 16.68 18.94 11.47
C LEU A 163 18.20 18.93 11.70
N GLN A 164 18.80 20.07 12.03
CA GLN A 164 20.22 20.13 12.37
C GLN A 164 20.54 19.32 13.62
N ILE A 165 19.72 19.43 14.67
CA ILE A 165 19.90 18.67 15.92
C ILE A 165 19.79 17.17 15.63
N ILE A 166 18.76 16.76 14.88
CA ILE A 166 18.53 15.35 14.53
C ILE A 166 19.72 14.78 13.72
N ILE A 167 20.18 15.51 12.71
CA ILE A 167 21.29 15.05 11.87
C ILE A 167 22.60 15.02 12.64
N ASN A 168 22.83 15.98 13.53
CA ASN A 168 24.00 15.97 14.42
C ASN A 168 24.02 14.72 15.32
N ASP A 169 22.88 14.40 15.94
CA ASP A 169 22.73 13.19 16.75
C ASP A 169 22.98 11.92 15.92
N ILE A 170 22.42 11.83 14.72
CA ILE A 170 22.62 10.68 13.81
C ILE A 170 24.09 10.51 13.45
N VAL A 171 24.75 11.59 13.02
CA VAL A 171 26.14 11.59 12.54
C VAL A 171 27.10 11.24 13.68
N SER A 172 26.87 11.80 14.89
CA SER A 172 27.70 11.50 16.07
C SER A 172 27.76 10.01 16.43
N LYS A 173 26.76 9.23 16.00
CA LYS A 173 26.64 7.78 16.23
C LYS A 173 27.20 6.94 15.07
N ILE A 174 27.76 7.55 14.03
CA ILE A 174 28.42 6.86 12.91
C ILE A 174 29.93 6.96 13.11
N PRO A 175 30.64 5.85 13.43
CA PRO A 175 32.09 5.87 13.53
C PRO A 175 32.74 6.33 12.23
N GLY A 176 33.69 7.27 12.33
CA GLY A 176 34.44 7.79 11.17
C GLY A 176 33.72 8.88 10.36
N MET A 177 32.43 9.12 10.59
CA MET A 177 31.67 10.14 9.86
C MET A 177 31.90 11.53 10.45
N LYS A 178 32.37 12.46 9.62
CA LYS A 178 32.52 13.88 9.99
C LYS A 178 31.88 14.75 8.92
N VAL A 179 30.71 15.30 9.23
CA VAL A 179 30.00 16.20 8.34
C VAL A 179 29.31 17.30 9.14
N SER A 180 29.29 18.52 8.60
CA SER A 180 28.49 19.61 9.16
C SER A 180 27.01 19.38 8.84
N PRO A 181 26.12 19.27 9.85
CA PRO A 181 24.68 19.10 9.61
C PRO A 181 24.09 20.18 8.70
N SER A 182 24.58 21.42 8.83
CA SER A 182 24.14 22.54 7.99
C SER A 182 24.48 22.39 6.51
N LEU A 183 25.66 21.84 6.18
CA LEU A 183 26.10 21.59 4.81
C LEU A 183 25.34 20.39 4.22
N PHE A 184 25.14 19.34 5.00
CA PHE A 184 24.34 18.19 4.58
C PHE A 184 22.87 18.58 4.29
N ILE A 185 22.24 19.38 5.15
CA ILE A 185 20.88 19.90 4.88
C ILE A 185 20.85 20.74 3.61
N LYS A 186 21.90 21.52 3.35
CA LYS A 186 22.00 22.28 2.11
C LYS A 186 22.05 21.35 0.89
N ASP A 187 22.80 20.25 0.97
CA ASP A 187 22.81 19.24 -0.08
C ASP A 187 21.44 18.60 -0.30
N LEU A 188 20.73 18.23 0.77
CA LEU A 188 19.38 17.65 0.70
C LEU A 188 18.35 18.51 -0.04
N ILE A 189 18.58 19.83 -0.10
CA ILE A 189 17.69 20.80 -0.76
C ILE A 189 18.22 21.15 -2.15
N ASP A 190 19.52 21.41 -2.28
CA ASP A 190 20.09 22.06 -3.47
C ASP A 190 20.77 21.10 -4.45
N THR A 191 21.54 20.13 -3.95
CA THR A 191 22.41 19.27 -4.79
C THR A 191 21.82 17.89 -5.01
N VAL A 192 21.11 17.36 -4.02
CA VAL A 192 20.40 16.07 -4.05
C VAL A 192 19.00 16.33 -3.50
N PRO A 193 18.06 16.87 -4.31
CA PRO A 193 16.81 17.49 -3.85
C PRO A 193 15.77 16.45 -3.38
N LEU A 194 16.12 15.73 -2.31
CA LEU A 194 15.27 14.80 -1.57
C LEU A 194 14.36 15.53 -0.58
N PHE A 195 14.69 16.78 -0.26
CA PHE A 195 13.92 17.66 0.60
C PHE A 195 13.53 18.94 -0.13
N VAL A 196 12.39 19.49 0.27
CA VAL A 196 11.87 20.77 -0.22
C VAL A 196 11.80 21.73 0.97
N LYS A 197 12.19 22.98 0.75
CA LYS A 197 12.07 24.06 1.73
C LYS A 197 10.91 24.98 1.35
N GLU A 198 9.93 25.10 2.23
CA GLU A 198 8.75 25.96 2.08
C GLU A 198 8.67 26.89 3.29
N GLY A 199 9.08 28.15 3.10
CA GLY A 199 9.20 29.11 4.20
C GLY A 199 10.20 28.64 5.27
N ALA A 200 9.71 28.46 6.50
CA ALA A 200 10.49 27.99 7.64
C ALA A 200 10.55 26.45 7.76
N ILE A 201 9.76 25.73 6.96
CA ILE A 201 9.64 24.27 7.03
C ILE A 201 10.53 23.63 5.97
N ILE A 202 11.24 22.58 6.37
CA ILE A 202 11.99 21.68 5.51
C ILE A 202 11.33 20.32 5.61
N ARG A 203 10.98 19.70 4.47
CA ARG A 203 10.28 18.42 4.45
C ARG A 203 10.81 17.47 3.40
N TRP A 204 10.64 16.18 3.62
CA TRP A 204 10.87 15.20 2.55
C TRP A 204 10.03 15.57 1.34
N SER A 205 10.61 15.47 0.15
CA SER A 205 9.88 15.71 -1.10
C SER A 205 8.70 14.76 -1.25
N HIS A 206 8.84 13.53 -0.73
CA HIS A 206 7.75 12.56 -0.62
C HIS A 206 7.91 11.58 0.55
N LYS A 207 6.78 11.13 1.13
CA LYS A 207 6.77 10.13 2.23
C LYS A 207 7.41 8.81 1.81
N SER A 208 7.21 8.38 0.57
CA SER A 208 7.71 7.09 0.11
C SER A 208 9.25 7.02 0.00
N LEU A 209 9.92 8.17 -0.19
CA LEU A 209 11.39 8.24 -0.12
C LEU A 209 11.87 8.02 1.32
N MET A 210 11.20 8.64 2.30
CA MET A 210 11.46 8.37 3.72
C MET A 210 11.28 6.88 4.04
N GLU A 211 10.18 6.27 3.56
CA GLU A 211 9.90 4.84 3.76
C GLU A 211 10.93 3.95 3.06
N TYR A 212 11.43 4.32 1.87
CA TYR A 212 12.53 3.62 1.20
C TYR A 212 13.80 3.59 2.04
N PHE A 213 14.26 4.75 2.53
CA PHE A 213 15.46 4.80 3.36
C PHE A 213 15.26 4.08 4.70
N ALA A 214 14.06 4.13 5.28
CA ALA A 214 13.71 3.36 6.47
C ALA A 214 13.73 1.85 6.21
N ALA A 215 13.17 1.37 5.09
CA ALA A 215 13.20 -0.05 4.71
C ALA A 215 14.65 -0.53 4.51
N MET A 216 15.47 0.28 3.85
CA MET A 216 16.89 0.00 3.66
C MET A 216 17.64 -0.08 5.00
N PHE A 217 17.32 0.80 5.96
CA PHE A 217 17.89 0.71 7.31
C PHE A 217 17.49 -0.61 7.99
N ILE A 218 16.21 -0.94 7.99
CA ILE A 218 15.68 -2.16 8.61
C ILE A 218 16.37 -3.39 8.01
N CYS A 219 16.42 -3.50 6.69
CA CYS A 219 16.94 -4.68 6.00
C CYS A 219 18.48 -4.79 5.99
N ARG A 220 19.22 -3.67 6.02
CA ARG A 220 20.69 -3.70 5.89
C ARG A 220 21.44 -3.44 7.18
N ASP A 221 20.92 -2.57 8.04
CA ASP A 221 21.68 -2.04 9.17
C ASP A 221 21.31 -2.71 10.50
N THR A 222 20.10 -3.30 10.63
CA THR A 222 19.61 -3.82 11.92
C THR A 222 19.99 -5.27 12.23
N LYS A 223 20.48 -6.02 11.23
CA LYS A 223 20.95 -7.40 11.37
C LYS A 223 19.92 -8.28 12.10
N GLU A 224 20.33 -8.95 13.18
CA GLU A 224 19.48 -9.86 13.97
C GLU A 224 18.21 -9.20 14.54
N ARG A 225 18.19 -7.86 14.69
CA ARG A 225 17.01 -7.14 15.20
C ARG A 225 15.90 -6.95 14.15
N GLN A 226 16.20 -7.19 12.87
CA GLN A 226 15.28 -6.95 11.76
C GLN A 226 13.93 -7.65 11.95
N ARG A 227 13.96 -8.95 12.32
CA ARG A 227 12.73 -9.75 12.54
C ARG A 227 11.84 -9.12 13.61
N GLY A 228 12.41 -8.76 14.76
CA GLY A 228 11.67 -8.15 15.86
C GLY A 228 11.06 -6.79 15.50
N ILE A 229 11.76 -5.98 14.71
CA ILE A 229 11.24 -4.70 14.23
C ILE A 229 10.05 -4.92 13.29
N LEU A 230 10.18 -5.80 12.31
CA LEU A 230 9.12 -6.10 11.34
C LEU A 230 7.87 -6.67 12.00
N THR A 231 8.02 -7.64 12.91
CA THR A 231 6.90 -8.21 13.66
C THR A 231 6.21 -7.15 14.52
N LYS A 232 6.98 -6.27 15.19
CA LYS A 232 6.39 -5.18 15.99
C LYS A 232 5.58 -4.21 15.13
N LEU A 233 6.10 -3.80 13.97
CA LEU A 233 5.38 -2.92 13.03
C LEU A 233 4.11 -3.57 12.45
N TYR A 234 4.09 -4.90 12.32
CA TYR A 234 2.92 -5.63 11.84
C TYR A 234 1.82 -5.69 12.91
N GLN A 235 2.21 -5.88 14.17
CA GLN A 235 1.29 -6.06 15.31
C GLN A 235 0.67 -4.75 15.83
N THR A 236 1.15 -3.57 15.40
CA THR A 236 0.53 -2.30 15.79
C THR A 236 -0.84 -2.11 15.14
N GLU A 237 -1.77 -1.45 15.83
CA GLU A 237 -3.10 -1.13 15.31
C GLU A 237 -3.05 -0.29 14.02
N GLU A 238 -2.04 0.58 13.88
CA GLU A 238 -1.84 1.45 12.72
C GLU A 238 -0.96 0.82 11.62
N SER A 239 -0.76 -0.50 11.63
CA SER A 239 0.13 -1.23 10.71
C SER A 239 -0.15 -0.97 9.23
N ILE A 240 -1.41 -0.65 8.87
CA ILE A 240 -1.82 -0.25 7.52
C ILE A 240 -1.03 0.97 6.99
N ARG A 241 -0.61 1.88 7.89
CA ARG A 241 0.20 3.06 7.54
C ARG A 241 1.59 2.70 7.03
N HIS A 242 2.03 1.46 7.27
CA HIS A 242 3.33 0.93 6.87
C HIS A 242 3.26 0.05 5.61
N LYS A 243 2.15 0.04 4.85
CA LYS A 243 1.99 -0.81 3.66
C LYS A 243 3.16 -0.72 2.67
N ASN A 244 3.57 0.50 2.30
CA ASN A 244 4.67 0.71 1.36
C ASN A 244 6.02 0.28 1.95
N LEU A 245 6.23 0.48 3.26
CA LEU A 245 7.42 -0.01 3.96
C LEU A 245 7.54 -1.54 3.89
N PHE A 246 6.44 -2.27 4.10
CA PHE A 246 6.45 -3.74 4.03
C PHE A 246 6.70 -4.25 2.61
N GLU A 247 6.12 -3.62 1.59
CA GLU A 247 6.42 -3.93 0.19
C GLU A 247 7.91 -3.74 -0.12
N LEU A 248 8.49 -2.63 0.33
CA LEU A 248 9.92 -2.35 0.18
C LEU A 248 10.80 -3.38 0.91
N CYS A 249 10.46 -3.72 2.16
CA CYS A 249 11.19 -4.74 2.92
C CYS A 249 11.11 -6.12 2.26
N ALA A 250 9.96 -6.50 1.69
CA ALA A 250 9.79 -7.74 0.96
C ALA A 250 10.58 -7.77 -0.37
N ASP A 251 10.77 -6.61 -1.02
CA ASP A 251 11.59 -6.48 -2.22
C ASP A 251 13.09 -6.57 -1.92
N ILE A 252 13.55 -5.98 -0.81
CA ILE A 252 14.95 -5.92 -0.38
C ILE A 252 15.42 -7.24 0.24
N ASP A 253 14.68 -7.78 1.21
CA ASP A 253 15.03 -9.01 1.92
C ASP A 253 13.77 -9.84 2.22
N TYR A 254 13.35 -10.58 1.21
CA TYR A 254 12.21 -11.48 1.32
C TYR A 254 12.43 -12.59 2.34
N SER A 255 13.68 -13.01 2.60
CA SER A 255 13.94 -14.16 3.48
C SER A 255 13.57 -13.85 4.92
N THR A 256 14.04 -12.70 5.41
CA THR A 256 13.69 -12.22 6.74
C THR A 256 12.22 -11.79 6.81
N PHE A 257 11.68 -11.17 5.76
CA PHE A 257 10.26 -10.81 5.68
C PHE A 257 9.36 -12.06 5.78
N ARG A 258 9.70 -13.13 5.07
CA ARG A 258 9.00 -14.42 5.08
C ARG A 258 9.03 -15.06 6.48
N SER A 259 10.21 -15.13 7.10
CA SER A 259 10.38 -15.73 8.43
C SER A 259 9.85 -14.89 9.60
N SER A 260 9.47 -13.63 9.36
CA SER A 260 8.88 -12.73 10.38
C SER A 260 7.42 -12.41 10.08
N VAL A 261 7.15 -11.50 9.13
CA VAL A 261 5.81 -10.97 8.83
C VAL A 261 4.90 -12.04 8.24
N ILE A 262 5.34 -12.76 7.20
CA ILE A 262 4.53 -13.83 6.60
C ILE A 262 4.29 -14.94 7.62
N ARG A 263 5.32 -15.35 8.37
CA ARG A 263 5.16 -16.32 9.44
C ARG A 263 4.06 -15.90 10.43
N THR A 264 4.14 -14.68 10.96
CA THR A 264 3.16 -14.16 11.93
C THR A 264 1.75 -14.13 11.34
N LEU A 265 1.61 -13.66 10.10
CA LEU A 265 0.35 -13.66 9.33
C LEU A 265 -0.25 -15.08 9.22
N LEU A 266 0.56 -16.07 8.87
CA LEU A 266 0.08 -17.44 8.70
C LEU A 266 -0.26 -18.08 10.05
N GLU A 267 0.48 -17.77 11.11
CA GLU A 267 0.14 -18.19 12.48
C GLU A 267 -1.20 -17.60 12.93
N ASP A 268 -1.46 -16.31 12.66
CA ASP A 268 -2.76 -15.66 12.90
C ASP A 268 -3.90 -16.36 12.13
N TYR A 269 -3.61 -16.81 10.90
CA TYR A 269 -4.58 -17.52 10.07
C TYR A 269 -4.95 -18.89 10.65
N VAL A 270 -3.96 -19.64 11.13
CA VAL A 270 -4.18 -20.93 11.81
C VAL A 270 -4.95 -20.72 13.11
N LEU A 271 -4.63 -19.69 13.90
CA LEU A 271 -5.37 -19.36 15.12
C LEU A 271 -6.84 -18.99 14.82
N LEU A 272 -7.13 -18.35 13.69
CA LEU A 272 -8.51 -18.11 13.25
C LEU A 272 -9.23 -19.43 12.93
N TYR A 273 -8.58 -20.32 12.20
CA TYR A 273 -9.13 -21.64 11.86
C TYR A 273 -9.42 -22.48 13.11
N ASP A 274 -8.49 -22.50 14.08
CA ASP A 274 -8.66 -23.26 15.33
C ASP A 274 -9.83 -22.73 16.15
N ARG A 275 -9.99 -21.40 16.23
CA ARG A 275 -11.16 -20.77 16.87
C ARG A 275 -12.47 -21.17 16.19
N LEU A 276 -12.52 -21.23 14.87
CA LEU A 276 -13.70 -21.66 14.11
C LEU A 276 -14.00 -23.16 14.29
N SER A 277 -12.94 -23.98 14.44
CA SER A 277 -13.04 -25.43 14.60
C SER A 277 -13.60 -25.86 15.97
N GLN A 278 -13.50 -25.02 17.00
CA GLN A 278 -13.99 -25.32 18.35
C GLN A 278 -15.52 -25.33 18.47
N ASN A 279 -16.25 -24.92 17.43
CA ASN A 279 -17.71 -24.92 17.43
C ASN A 279 -18.27 -26.35 17.28
N LYS A 280 -18.91 -26.88 18.33
CA LYS A 280 -19.46 -28.25 18.39
C LYS A 280 -20.74 -28.45 17.56
N LEU A 281 -21.37 -27.39 17.03
CA LEU A 281 -22.51 -27.52 16.13
C LEU A 281 -22.02 -27.80 14.70
N SER A 282 -22.04 -29.09 14.32
CA SER A 282 -22.06 -29.61 12.94
C SER A 282 -21.25 -28.80 11.91
N CYS A 283 -19.92 -28.82 12.00
CA CYS A 283 -19.09 -28.23 10.96
C CYS A 283 -18.34 -29.32 10.19
N ASN A 284 -18.71 -29.52 8.92
CA ASN A 284 -17.87 -30.22 7.96
C ASN A 284 -16.51 -29.47 7.90
N PRO A 285 -15.36 -30.15 7.95
CA PRO A 285 -14.05 -29.50 7.85
C PRO A 285 -13.92 -28.54 6.66
N LYS A 286 -14.60 -28.83 5.54
CA LYS A 286 -14.65 -27.95 4.37
C LYS A 286 -15.32 -26.60 4.65
N ASP A 287 -16.34 -26.58 5.50
CA ASP A 287 -17.06 -25.35 5.86
C ASP A 287 -16.19 -24.48 6.77
N VAL A 288 -15.44 -25.09 7.70
CA VAL A 288 -14.50 -24.36 8.56
C VAL A 288 -13.41 -23.67 7.73
N VAL A 289 -12.83 -24.39 6.76
CA VAL A 289 -11.85 -23.81 5.83
C VAL A 289 -12.45 -22.62 5.08
N SER A 290 -13.66 -22.78 4.53
CA SER A 290 -14.35 -21.72 3.79
C SER A 290 -14.61 -20.49 4.68
N LYS A 291 -15.08 -20.71 5.92
CA LYS A 291 -15.29 -19.64 6.90
C LYS A 291 -14.00 -18.89 7.22
N ALA A 292 -12.88 -19.61 7.41
CA ALA A 292 -11.58 -19.01 7.67
C ALA A 292 -11.10 -18.17 6.48
N GLU A 293 -11.19 -18.71 5.26
CA GLU A 293 -10.81 -18.03 4.02
C GLU A 293 -11.60 -16.72 3.80
N LEU A 294 -12.89 -16.71 4.15
CA LEU A 294 -13.76 -15.54 4.05
C LEU A 294 -13.41 -14.43 5.06
N LEU A 295 -13.13 -14.84 6.30
CA LEU A 295 -12.91 -13.92 7.42
C LEU A 295 -11.49 -13.36 7.48
N PHE A 296 -10.49 -14.12 7.03
CA PHE A 296 -9.09 -13.80 7.28
C PHE A 296 -8.64 -12.43 6.75
N PRO A 297 -8.98 -12.01 5.51
CA PRO A 297 -8.54 -10.71 5.00
C PRO A 297 -9.21 -9.51 5.69
N GLY A 298 -10.25 -9.75 6.49
CA GLY A 298 -10.99 -8.73 7.25
C GLY A 298 -12.47 -8.68 6.91
N ARG A 299 -13.21 -7.88 7.71
CA ARG A 299 -14.66 -7.68 7.56
C ARG A 299 -15.00 -7.13 6.18
N SER A 300 -16.05 -7.66 5.56
CA SER A 300 -16.60 -7.17 4.29
C SER A 300 -18.11 -7.07 4.33
N LEU A 301 -18.66 -6.17 3.53
CA LEU A 301 -20.09 -6.00 3.30
C LEU A 301 -20.39 -6.33 1.85
N ILE A 302 -21.42 -7.14 1.61
CA ILE A 302 -21.96 -7.39 0.28
C ILE A 302 -23.35 -6.78 0.22
N TYR A 303 -23.55 -5.89 -0.74
CA TYR A 303 -24.87 -5.42 -1.13
C TYR A 303 -25.26 -6.02 -2.46
N MET A 304 -26.51 -6.46 -2.56
CA MET A 304 -27.11 -6.92 -3.81
C MET A 304 -28.34 -6.05 -4.07
N PHE A 305 -28.39 -5.43 -5.25
CA PHE A 305 -29.48 -4.55 -5.66
C PHE A 305 -30.18 -5.12 -6.89
N SER A 306 -31.50 -5.26 -6.79
CA SER A 306 -32.34 -5.70 -7.89
C SER A 306 -32.36 -4.61 -8.97
N LYS A 307 -32.08 -4.98 -10.23
CA LYS A 307 -32.17 -4.06 -11.38
C LYS A 307 -33.61 -3.69 -11.76
N ARG A 308 -34.61 -4.23 -11.07
CA ARG A 308 -36.03 -3.94 -11.34
C ARG A 308 -36.47 -2.57 -10.84
N VAL A 309 -35.74 -1.98 -9.91
CA VAL A 309 -36.09 -0.73 -9.23
C VAL A 309 -34.86 0.17 -9.18
N GLU A 310 -35.04 1.47 -9.39
CA GLU A 310 -33.98 2.44 -9.11
C GLU A 310 -33.74 2.51 -7.59
N ASN A 311 -32.49 2.33 -7.17
CA ASN A 311 -32.12 2.33 -5.75
C ASN A 311 -31.22 3.53 -5.44
N THR A 312 -31.67 4.38 -4.52
CA THR A 312 -30.96 5.59 -4.12
C THR A 312 -29.62 5.30 -3.45
N ALA A 313 -29.50 4.20 -2.69
CA ALA A 313 -28.24 3.78 -2.10
C ALA A 313 -27.23 3.35 -3.16
N LEU A 314 -27.66 2.62 -4.20
CA LEU A 314 -26.80 2.29 -5.35
C LEU A 314 -26.34 3.56 -6.08
N SER A 315 -27.24 4.51 -6.34
CA SER A 315 -26.88 5.79 -6.96
C SER A 315 -25.86 6.57 -6.13
N ASN A 316 -26.03 6.63 -4.81
CA ASN A 316 -25.09 7.25 -3.88
C ASN A 316 -23.71 6.56 -3.93
N LEU A 317 -23.68 5.23 -3.89
CA LEU A 317 -22.46 4.44 -3.97
C LEU A 317 -21.69 4.66 -5.29
N ILE A 318 -22.41 4.70 -6.42
CA ILE A 318 -21.81 4.98 -7.74
C ILE A 318 -21.22 6.40 -7.78
N ASN A 319 -21.88 7.36 -7.12
CA ASN A 319 -21.42 8.73 -6.98
C ASN A 319 -20.30 8.91 -5.93
N GLY A 320 -19.80 7.82 -5.33
CA GLY A 320 -18.70 7.85 -4.37
C GLY A 320 -19.11 8.21 -2.94
N ASP A 321 -20.41 8.19 -2.63
CA ASP A 321 -20.91 8.35 -1.27
C ASP A 321 -20.98 6.99 -0.56
N PHE A 322 -19.95 6.73 0.24
CA PHE A 322 -19.76 5.49 0.97
C PHE A 322 -20.35 5.53 2.40
N ARG A 323 -21.21 6.50 2.71
CA ARG A 323 -21.89 6.58 4.01
C ARG A 323 -22.74 5.35 4.33
N GLU A 324 -23.11 4.54 3.34
CA GLU A 324 -23.80 3.26 3.53
C GLU A 324 -22.93 2.14 4.12
N PHE A 325 -21.62 2.37 4.24
CA PHE A 325 -20.64 1.43 4.80
C PHE A 325 -20.13 1.86 6.18
N LYS A 326 -20.96 2.50 7.02
CA LYS A 326 -20.53 3.00 8.35
C LYS A 326 -19.93 1.90 9.22
N GLU A 327 -20.36 0.65 9.07
CA GLU A 327 -19.84 -0.48 9.83
C GLU A 327 -18.40 -0.87 9.45
N LEU A 328 -17.93 -0.39 8.29
CA LEU A 328 -16.58 -0.55 7.80
C LEU A 328 -15.70 0.66 8.16
N ASN A 329 -16.26 1.82 8.54
CA ASN A 329 -15.43 2.98 8.90
C ASN A 329 -14.49 2.66 10.09
N THR A 330 -13.20 2.58 9.79
CA THR A 330 -12.12 2.47 10.77
C THR A 330 -11.32 3.78 10.81
N LYS A 331 -10.63 4.02 11.93
CA LYS A 331 -9.87 5.25 12.19
C LYS A 331 -8.86 5.61 11.08
N ASP A 332 -8.35 4.62 10.36
CA ASP A 332 -7.36 4.75 9.28
C ASP A 332 -7.86 4.21 7.92
N GLY A 333 -9.14 3.83 7.82
CA GLY A 333 -9.65 2.89 6.81
C GLY A 333 -9.80 3.44 5.41
N TYR A 334 -8.94 2.97 4.49
CA TYR A 334 -9.22 3.01 3.06
C TYR A 334 -10.28 1.94 2.77
N LEU A 335 -11.41 2.35 2.19
CA LEU A 335 -12.44 1.43 1.74
C LEU A 335 -12.15 1.01 0.30
N ASN A 336 -12.07 -0.29 0.06
CA ASN A 336 -12.05 -0.83 -1.30
C ASN A 336 -13.46 -1.31 -1.67
N THR A 337 -13.93 -0.93 -2.85
CA THR A 337 -15.25 -1.30 -3.36
C THR A 337 -15.14 -1.92 -4.74
N THR A 338 -15.76 -3.08 -4.91
CA THR A 338 -15.88 -3.78 -6.19
C THR A 338 -17.33 -3.83 -6.61
N PHE A 339 -17.60 -3.40 -7.84
CA PHE A 339 -18.91 -3.50 -8.47
C PHE A 339 -18.89 -4.64 -9.48
N ALA A 340 -19.89 -5.52 -9.40
CA ALA A 340 -20.09 -6.61 -10.33
C ALA A 340 -21.57 -6.66 -10.75
N ASP A 341 -21.82 -7.13 -11.96
CA ASP A 341 -23.15 -7.48 -12.44
C ASP A 341 -23.23 -8.99 -12.49
N ILE A 342 -24.05 -9.60 -11.62
CA ILE A 342 -24.15 -11.05 -11.50
C ILE A 342 -25.59 -11.46 -11.67
N GLY A 343 -25.89 -12.13 -12.77
CA GLY A 343 -27.22 -12.66 -13.03
C GLY A 343 -28.34 -11.61 -13.06
N ASN A 344 -28.09 -10.42 -13.64
CA ASN A 344 -28.99 -9.28 -13.69
C ASN A 344 -29.27 -8.62 -12.32
N THR A 345 -28.26 -8.64 -11.45
CA THR A 345 -28.28 -8.04 -10.11
C THR A 345 -26.98 -7.26 -9.93
N TRP A 346 -27.08 -6.01 -9.49
CA TRP A 346 -25.90 -5.25 -9.11
C TRP A 346 -25.38 -5.75 -7.78
N VAL A 347 -24.12 -6.19 -7.75
CA VAL A 347 -23.45 -6.66 -6.54
C VAL A 347 -22.32 -5.70 -6.21
N VAL A 348 -22.36 -5.15 -5.00
CA VAL A 348 -21.34 -4.23 -4.49
C VAL A 348 -20.67 -4.90 -3.29
N ILE A 349 -19.37 -5.17 -3.41
CA ILE A 349 -18.54 -5.71 -2.35
C ILE A 349 -17.73 -4.57 -1.78
N ALA A 350 -17.85 -4.29 -0.49
CA ALA A 350 -17.04 -3.31 0.21
C ALA A 350 -16.21 -4.00 1.29
N ARG A 351 -14.93 -3.66 1.36
CA ARG A 351 -14.00 -4.21 2.36
C ARG A 351 -13.10 -3.10 2.89
N ASN A 352 -12.78 -3.20 4.18
CA ASN A 352 -11.69 -2.41 4.74
C ASN A 352 -10.36 -2.90 4.21
N GLU A 353 -9.54 -1.98 3.72
CA GLU A 353 -8.14 -2.29 3.48
C GLU A 353 -7.43 -2.53 4.81
N THR A 354 -6.93 -3.75 4.97
CA THR A 354 -6.18 -4.20 6.14
C THR A 354 -4.73 -4.47 5.75
N ILE A 355 -3.80 -4.38 6.69
CA ILE A 355 -2.41 -4.75 6.39
C ILE A 355 -2.30 -6.22 5.93
N ILE A 356 -3.19 -7.09 6.43
CA ILE A 356 -3.33 -8.50 6.03
C ILE A 356 -3.54 -8.60 4.52
N SER A 357 -4.50 -7.84 3.96
CA SER A 357 -4.78 -7.85 2.52
C SER A 357 -3.56 -7.47 1.67
N TYR A 358 -2.78 -6.47 2.09
CA TYR A 358 -1.54 -6.06 1.43
C TYR A 358 -0.44 -7.13 1.50
N ILE A 359 -0.22 -7.71 2.68
CA ILE A 359 0.79 -8.77 2.85
C ILE A 359 0.39 -10.03 2.07
N LEU A 360 -0.91 -10.36 2.01
CA LEU A 360 -1.42 -11.44 1.17
C LEU A 360 -1.16 -11.18 -0.32
N SER A 361 -1.26 -9.93 -0.78
CA SER A 361 -0.89 -9.56 -2.16
C SER A 361 0.60 -9.77 -2.42
N ILE A 362 1.48 -9.39 -1.48
CA ILE A 362 2.92 -9.66 -1.56
C ILE A 362 3.18 -11.17 -1.67
N LEU A 363 2.54 -11.98 -0.81
CA LEU A 363 2.67 -13.43 -0.83
C LEU A 363 2.15 -14.02 -2.14
N LYS A 364 1.03 -13.51 -2.67
CA LYS A 364 0.44 -13.96 -3.94
C LYS A 364 1.35 -13.69 -5.13
N THR A 365 2.01 -12.53 -5.17
CA THR A 365 2.98 -12.23 -6.23
C THR A 365 4.14 -13.22 -6.27
N ARG A 366 4.56 -13.73 -5.10
CA ARG A 366 5.67 -14.69 -4.98
C ARG A 366 5.23 -16.16 -5.14
N ASN A 367 4.03 -16.48 -4.66
CA ASN A 367 3.46 -17.83 -4.65
C ASN A 367 1.99 -17.81 -5.13
N PRO A 368 1.72 -17.55 -6.43
CA PRO A 368 0.36 -17.48 -6.96
C PRO A 368 -0.44 -18.76 -6.71
N GLU A 369 0.22 -19.91 -6.69
CA GLU A 369 -0.36 -21.22 -6.47
C GLU A 369 -0.96 -21.40 -5.06
N TYR A 370 -0.55 -20.58 -4.09
CA TYR A 370 -1.09 -20.58 -2.73
C TYR A 370 -2.50 -20.04 -2.67
N PHE A 371 -2.89 -19.25 -3.67
CA PHE A 371 -4.14 -18.53 -3.71
C PHE A 371 -5.15 -19.21 -4.61
N HIS A 372 -6.41 -18.93 -4.32
CA HIS A 372 -7.50 -19.19 -5.25
C HIS A 372 -7.39 -18.23 -6.45
N SER A 373 -7.70 -18.71 -7.65
CA SER A 373 -7.72 -17.89 -8.86
C SER A 373 -8.75 -16.77 -8.75
N GLU A 374 -8.40 -15.56 -9.20
CA GLU A 374 -9.35 -14.47 -9.42
C GLU A 374 -10.28 -14.84 -10.58
N ASN A 375 -11.53 -14.39 -10.55
CA ASN A 375 -12.52 -14.62 -11.62
C ASN A 375 -12.72 -16.10 -11.96
N ARG A 376 -12.77 -16.98 -10.94
CA ARG A 376 -13.19 -18.38 -11.10
C ARG A 376 -14.54 -18.53 -11.80
N LEU A 377 -15.39 -17.54 -11.59
CA LEU A 377 -16.73 -17.43 -12.13
C LEU A 377 -16.75 -16.17 -12.99
N ASN A 378 -17.31 -16.27 -14.18
CA ASN A 378 -17.60 -15.10 -14.99
C ASN A 378 -18.91 -14.47 -14.48
N SER A 379 -19.17 -13.19 -14.77
CA SER A 379 -20.46 -12.55 -14.47
C SER A 379 -21.66 -13.34 -15.02
N ASP A 380 -21.40 -14.09 -16.09
CA ASP A 380 -22.35 -14.89 -16.85
C ASP A 380 -22.45 -16.34 -16.32
N ASP A 381 -21.83 -16.68 -15.19
CA ASP A 381 -21.99 -18.00 -14.58
C ASP A 381 -23.48 -18.24 -14.23
N GLU A 382 -24.13 -19.13 -14.95
CA GLU A 382 -25.57 -19.39 -14.80
C GLU A 382 -25.93 -19.98 -13.44
N ASN A 383 -25.02 -20.68 -12.77
CA ASN A 383 -25.29 -21.26 -11.45
C ASN A 383 -25.24 -20.17 -10.39
N LEU A 384 -24.17 -19.37 -10.36
CA LEU A 384 -24.06 -18.25 -9.44
C LEU A 384 -25.17 -17.22 -9.69
N GLY A 385 -25.45 -16.90 -10.96
CA GLY A 385 -26.53 -15.99 -11.32
C GLY A 385 -27.91 -16.50 -10.89
N ARG A 386 -28.17 -17.81 -10.94
CA ARG A 386 -29.42 -18.40 -10.41
C ARG A 386 -29.50 -18.28 -8.90
N GLU A 387 -28.41 -18.54 -8.18
CA GLU A 387 -28.38 -18.41 -6.71
C GLU A 387 -28.56 -16.96 -6.25
N VAL A 388 -27.85 -16.01 -6.86
CA VAL A 388 -28.03 -14.57 -6.58
C VAL A 388 -29.48 -14.16 -6.82
N ARG A 389 -30.07 -14.53 -7.97
CA ARG A 389 -31.48 -14.25 -8.28
C ARG A 389 -32.44 -14.91 -7.29
N ARG A 390 -32.12 -16.11 -6.80
CA ARG A 390 -32.94 -16.84 -5.81
C ARG A 390 -32.97 -16.09 -4.49
N VAL A 391 -31.81 -15.63 -4.01
CA VAL A 391 -31.70 -14.94 -2.71
C VAL A 391 -32.31 -13.54 -2.76
N ILE A 392 -32.18 -12.81 -3.88
CA ILE A 392 -32.76 -11.48 -4.03
C ILE A 392 -34.24 -11.48 -4.47
N LYS A 393 -34.79 -12.61 -4.93
CA LYS A 393 -36.04 -12.69 -5.72
C LYS A 393 -37.19 -11.77 -5.30
N ASN A 394 -37.45 -11.66 -4.00
CA ASN A 394 -38.57 -10.91 -3.41
C ASN A 394 -38.12 -9.65 -2.63
N LYS A 395 -36.87 -9.21 -2.80
CA LYS A 395 -36.29 -8.06 -2.11
C LYS A 395 -35.75 -7.08 -3.15
N ASP A 396 -35.89 -5.79 -2.87
CA ASP A 396 -35.28 -4.75 -3.71
C ASP A 396 -33.79 -4.62 -3.44
N GLU A 397 -33.38 -4.89 -2.21
CA GLU A 397 -32.00 -4.90 -1.75
C GLU A 397 -31.74 -5.99 -0.70
N LEU A 398 -30.49 -6.46 -0.65
CA LEU A 398 -30.00 -7.37 0.38
C LEU A 398 -28.62 -6.92 0.83
N LYS A 399 -28.44 -6.74 2.13
CA LYS A 399 -27.16 -6.50 2.78
C LYS A 399 -26.71 -7.76 3.52
N ILE A 400 -25.49 -8.21 3.26
CA ILE A 400 -24.83 -9.31 3.96
C ILE A 400 -23.56 -8.76 4.62
N ASP A 401 -23.47 -8.89 5.93
CA ASP A 401 -22.30 -8.48 6.70
C ASP A 401 -21.44 -9.69 7.08
N ILE A 402 -20.25 -9.75 6.49
CA ILE A 402 -19.28 -10.83 6.68
C ILE A 402 -18.36 -10.41 7.82
N ASN A 403 -18.79 -10.73 9.03
CA ASN A 403 -18.02 -10.54 10.26
C ASN A 403 -17.93 -11.87 11.03
N PHE A 404 -17.04 -11.92 12.02
CA PHE A 404 -16.80 -13.15 12.79
C PHE A 404 -18.09 -13.70 13.41
N SER A 405 -18.90 -12.88 14.06
CA SER A 405 -20.14 -13.32 14.73
C SER A 405 -21.15 -13.92 13.76
N ASN A 406 -21.34 -13.33 12.58
CA ASN A 406 -22.27 -13.82 11.57
C ASN A 406 -21.79 -15.12 10.92
N VAL A 407 -20.49 -15.20 10.60
CA VAL A 407 -19.88 -16.38 9.96
C VAL A 407 -19.70 -17.55 10.93
N PHE A 408 -19.41 -17.25 12.20
CA PHE A 408 -19.27 -18.26 13.25
C PHE A 408 -20.62 -18.95 13.52
N ASN A 409 -21.70 -18.17 13.59
CA ASN A 409 -23.06 -18.63 13.89
C ASN A 409 -23.92 -18.95 12.66
N CYS A 410 -23.31 -19.25 11.50
CA CYS A 410 -24.08 -19.52 10.27
C CYS A 410 -25.18 -20.57 10.47
N ASN A 411 -26.43 -20.09 10.49
CA ASN A 411 -27.65 -20.89 10.34
C ASN A 411 -28.08 -20.90 8.85
N GLU A 412 -29.18 -21.59 8.51
CA GLU A 412 -29.68 -21.84 7.13
C GLU A 412 -29.71 -20.63 6.15
N ASN A 413 -29.63 -19.39 6.63
CA ASN A 413 -29.60 -18.16 5.82
C ASN A 413 -28.20 -17.74 5.30
N PHE A 414 -27.11 -18.40 5.71
CA PHE A 414 -25.75 -18.06 5.28
C PHE A 414 -25.21 -19.10 4.30
N ASP A 415 -25.49 -18.90 3.01
CA ASP A 415 -24.98 -19.77 1.95
C ASP A 415 -23.50 -19.47 1.66
N LEU A 416 -22.62 -20.25 2.29
CA LEU A 416 -21.17 -20.13 2.15
C LEU A 416 -20.70 -20.27 0.69
N LYS A 417 -21.40 -21.07 -0.12
CA LYS A 417 -21.05 -21.26 -1.53
C LYS A 417 -21.37 -20.02 -2.34
N LEU A 418 -22.57 -19.45 -2.14
CA LEU A 418 -22.95 -18.18 -2.76
C LEU A 418 -21.96 -17.08 -2.39
N ILE A 419 -21.64 -16.93 -1.10
CA ILE A 419 -20.76 -15.86 -0.60
C ILE A 419 -19.34 -16.03 -1.13
N SER A 420 -18.80 -17.26 -1.12
CA SER A 420 -17.49 -17.55 -1.72
C SER A 420 -17.49 -17.25 -3.23
N GLY A 421 -18.57 -17.60 -3.94
CA GLY A 421 -18.73 -17.29 -5.35
C GLY A 421 -18.77 -15.79 -5.64
N VAL A 422 -19.54 -15.01 -4.87
CA VAL A 422 -19.58 -13.55 -5.00
C VAL A 422 -18.25 -12.91 -4.65
N LEU A 423 -17.57 -13.37 -3.60
CA LEU A 423 -16.26 -12.83 -3.22
C LEU A 423 -15.13 -13.27 -4.15
N SER A 424 -15.38 -14.16 -5.13
CA SER A 424 -14.39 -14.44 -6.18
C SER A 424 -14.18 -13.28 -7.16
N PHE A 425 -15.10 -12.31 -7.16
CA PHE A 425 -14.97 -11.04 -7.90
C PHE A 425 -14.21 -9.98 -7.09
N ASP A 426 -14.03 -10.17 -5.77
CA ASP A 426 -13.22 -9.28 -4.95
C ASP A 426 -11.73 -9.42 -5.32
N LYS A 427 -11.01 -8.30 -5.42
CA LYS A 427 -9.57 -8.27 -5.72
C LYS A 427 -8.71 -8.75 -4.55
N THR A 428 -9.31 -8.88 -3.36
CA THR A 428 -8.59 -9.31 -2.16
C THR A 428 -8.13 -10.77 -2.29
N PRO A 429 -6.83 -11.07 -2.17
CA PRO A 429 -6.32 -12.43 -2.31
C PRO A 429 -6.92 -13.41 -1.28
N GLN A 430 -7.42 -14.55 -1.75
CA GLN A 430 -7.92 -15.62 -0.89
C GLN A 430 -6.89 -16.76 -0.77
N LEU A 431 -6.24 -16.86 0.38
CA LEU A 431 -5.20 -17.84 0.67
C LEU A 431 -5.80 -19.22 1.03
N LYS A 432 -5.39 -20.27 0.31
CA LYS A 432 -5.80 -21.64 0.61
C LYS A 432 -5.24 -22.06 1.97
N TYR A 433 -6.11 -22.50 2.88
CA TYR A 433 -5.69 -22.89 4.23
C TYR A 433 -4.58 -23.97 4.23
N ARG A 434 -4.70 -24.99 3.37
CA ARG A 434 -3.68 -26.03 3.24
C ARG A 434 -2.30 -25.47 2.83
N LYS A 435 -2.29 -24.46 1.96
CA LYS A 435 -1.04 -23.83 1.49
C LYS A 435 -0.40 -22.96 2.57
N ALA A 436 -1.21 -22.36 3.44
CA ALA A 436 -0.71 -21.70 4.65
C ALA A 436 0.05 -22.67 5.58
N LEU A 437 -0.51 -23.86 5.83
CA LEU A 437 0.14 -24.89 6.65
C LEU A 437 1.45 -25.39 6.00
N GLU A 438 1.40 -25.73 4.71
CA GLU A 438 2.59 -26.16 3.96
C GLU A 438 3.71 -25.11 4.02
N GLU A 439 3.37 -23.82 3.95
CA GLU A 439 4.34 -22.73 4.02
C GLU A 439 4.91 -22.53 5.43
N LEU A 440 4.07 -22.61 6.46
CA LEU A 440 4.51 -22.56 7.86
C LEU A 440 5.49 -23.69 8.19
N ASP A 441 5.21 -24.90 7.72
CA ASP A 441 6.11 -26.04 7.94
C ASP A 441 7.45 -25.84 7.22
N LYS A 442 7.46 -25.26 6.02
CA LYS A 442 8.70 -24.85 5.34
C LYS A 442 9.48 -23.82 6.15
N ILE A 443 8.81 -22.79 6.70
CA ILE A 443 9.47 -21.77 7.54
C ILE A 443 10.05 -22.39 8.82
N ARG A 444 9.34 -23.33 9.44
CA ARG A 444 9.80 -24.02 10.66
C ARG A 444 11.02 -24.90 10.39
N HIS A 445 11.07 -25.53 9.23
CA HIS A 445 12.19 -26.37 8.83
C HIS A 445 13.42 -25.52 8.41
N ASP A 446 13.19 -24.42 7.70
CA ASP A 446 14.23 -23.50 7.25
C ASP A 446 13.70 -22.07 7.16
N ASP A 447 14.08 -21.26 8.14
CA ASP A 447 13.72 -19.85 8.24
C ASP A 447 14.73 -18.93 7.52
N SER A 448 15.83 -19.51 7.01
CA SER A 448 16.92 -18.82 6.33
C SER A 448 16.79 -18.89 4.80
N ASN A 449 15.87 -19.73 4.29
CA ASN A 449 15.72 -20.06 2.88
C ASN A 449 17.03 -20.60 2.26
N GLY A 450 17.67 -21.55 2.94
CA GLY A 450 18.86 -22.26 2.47
C GLY A 450 20.17 -21.56 2.78
N ILE A 451 20.16 -20.33 3.32
CA ILE A 451 21.39 -19.60 3.67
C ILE A 451 22.18 -20.38 4.73
N ASN A 452 21.53 -20.89 5.77
CA ASN A 452 22.23 -21.64 6.82
C ASN A 452 22.92 -22.89 6.28
N LYS A 453 22.32 -23.56 5.30
CA LYS A 453 22.92 -24.74 4.63
C LYS A 453 24.17 -24.39 3.85
N LEU A 454 24.24 -23.19 3.25
CA LEU A 454 25.43 -22.72 2.55
C LEU A 454 26.58 -22.36 3.51
N LEU A 455 26.26 -22.10 4.78
CA LEU A 455 27.23 -21.79 5.83
C LEU A 455 27.71 -23.04 6.58
N GLU A 456 27.10 -24.20 6.35
CA GLU A 456 27.57 -25.46 6.96
C GLU A 456 29.02 -25.75 6.54
N GLY A 457 29.93 -25.80 7.52
CA GLY A 457 31.34 -26.10 7.30
C GLY A 457 32.26 -24.87 7.15
N PHE A 458 31.71 -23.66 7.20
CA PHE A 458 32.46 -22.46 7.61
C PHE A 458 32.48 -22.36 9.14
#